data_AF-A0A2I0EST7-F1
#
_entry.id   AF-A0A2I0EST7-F1
#
_cell.length_a   1.000
_cell.length_b   1.000
_cell.length_c   1.000
_cell.angle_alpha   90.00
_cell.angle_beta   90.00
_cell.angle_gamma   90.00
#
_symmetry.space_group_name_H-M   'P 1'
#
loop_
_entity.id
_entity.type
_entity.pdbx_description
1 polymer ?
#
loop_
_entity_poly.entity_id
_entity_poly.type
_entity_poly.pdbx_seq_one_letter_code
_entity_poly.pdbx_strand_id
1 'polypeptide(L)'
;MGAVGFFPSFLLTSLNISSLGLTIGVILSLSGEIFGAIVGFYLYRYGFSKVNPKWLKRPFWRYIQSSSISRVFWAIILLRLIPFVPSGLVTAGAALTPIPGGLFIIASTIGKIPAVSLEVAVVYGLVESIPPGYQYGLFILIFLSFLLIWAKNKRKKSL
;
A
#
# COMPACT_ATOMS: atom_id res chain seq x y z
N MET A 1 -4.10 7.22 3.18
CA MET A 1 -2.88 7.04 4.01
C MET A 1 -1.89 5.98 3.50
N GLY A 2 -2.26 5.04 2.62
CA GLY A 2 -1.32 4.05 2.04
C GLY A 2 -0.21 4.58 1.11
N ALA A 3 -0.15 5.89 0.87
CA ALA A 3 0.92 6.53 0.10
C ALA A 3 2.14 6.92 0.96
N VAL A 4 1.98 6.99 2.28
CA VAL A 4 3.04 7.43 3.20
C VAL A 4 3.71 6.21 3.81
N GLY A 5 4.70 5.67 3.10
CA GLY A 5 5.57 4.61 3.60
C GLY A 5 4.97 3.20 3.54
N PHE A 6 5.87 2.21 3.58
CA PHE A 6 5.57 0.79 3.65
C PHE A 6 4.93 0.44 5.01
N PHE A 7 3.74 0.99 5.29
CA PHE A 7 2.99 0.70 6.49
C PHE A 7 2.03 -0.47 6.21
N PRO A 8 2.17 -1.63 6.87
CA PRO A 8 1.31 -2.77 6.61
C PRO A 8 -0.14 -2.45 6.95
N SER A 9 -1.03 -2.60 5.96
CA SER A 9 -2.45 -2.23 6.04
C SER A 9 -3.18 -2.94 7.18
N PHE A 10 -2.85 -4.22 7.41
CA PHE A 10 -3.49 -5.07 8.42
C PHE A 10 -3.39 -4.52 9.85
N LEU A 11 -2.31 -3.80 10.18
CA LEU A 11 -2.11 -3.19 11.50
C LEU A 11 -3.08 -2.04 11.77
N LEU A 12 -3.46 -1.31 10.71
CA LEU A 12 -4.42 -0.21 10.84
C LEU A 12 -5.85 -0.75 10.84
N THR A 13 -6.12 -1.78 10.03
CA THR A 13 -7.40 -2.48 10.03
C THR A 13 -7.71 -3.03 11.42
N SER A 14 -6.75 -3.67 12.09
CA SER A 14 -6.95 -4.19 13.46
C SER A 14 -7.18 -3.10 14.51
N LEU A 15 -6.43 -2.00 14.46
CA LEU A 15 -6.60 -0.86 15.38
C LEU A 15 -7.96 -0.16 15.21
N ASN A 16 -8.40 0.02 13.97
CA ASN A 16 -9.68 0.64 13.68
C ASN A 16 -10.85 -0.27 14.11
N ILE A 17 -10.74 -1.58 13.89
CA ILE A 17 -11.74 -2.55 14.34
C ILE A 17 -11.82 -2.60 15.87
N SER A 18 -10.68 -2.61 16.58
CA SER A 18 -10.67 -2.65 18.04
C SER A 18 -11.20 -1.36 18.68
N SER A 19 -11.00 -0.21 18.04
CA SER A 19 -11.36 1.10 18.60
C SER A 19 -12.78 1.54 18.25
N LEU A 20 -13.29 1.19 17.07
CA LEU A 20 -14.56 1.70 16.52
C LEU A 20 -15.59 0.61 16.23
N GLY A 21 -15.25 -0.66 16.48
CA GLY A 21 -16.06 -1.81 16.10
C GLY A 21 -15.86 -2.19 14.63
N LEU A 22 -16.25 -3.43 14.30
CA LEU A 22 -15.96 -4.06 13.01
C LEU A 22 -16.42 -3.22 11.81
N THR A 23 -17.69 -2.81 11.81
CA THR A 23 -18.30 -2.17 10.64
C THR A 23 -17.72 -0.79 10.36
N ILE A 24 -17.60 0.06 11.39
CA ILE A 24 -17.08 1.43 11.25
C ILE A 24 -15.57 1.38 11.00
N GLY A 25 -14.84 0.49 11.68
CA GLY A 25 -13.41 0.32 11.50
C GLY A 25 -13.02 -0.14 10.09
N VAL A 26 -13.78 -1.06 9.49
CA VAL A 26 -13.56 -1.51 8.12
C VAL A 26 -13.84 -0.41 7.10
N ILE A 27 -14.95 0.33 7.24
CA ILE A 27 -15.31 1.42 6.32
C ILE A 27 -14.26 2.54 6.36
N LEU A 28 -13.83 2.94 7.56
CA LEU A 28 -12.83 3.99 7.72
C LEU A 28 -11.46 3.57 7.16
N SER A 29 -11.06 2.31 7.39
CA SER A 29 -9.83 1.75 6.83
C SER A 29 -9.86 1.71 5.30
N LEU A 30 -10.95 1.21 4.72
CA LEU A 30 -11.14 1.14 3.28
C LEU A 30 -11.11 2.53 2.62
N SER A 31 -11.86 3.48 3.16
CA SER A 31 -11.92 4.85 2.61
C SER A 31 -10.55 5.54 2.69
N GLY A 32 -9.85 5.43 3.81
CA GLY A 32 -8.51 5.98 3.99
C GLY A 32 -7.46 5.33 3.08
N GLU A 33 -7.60 4.04 2.78
CA GLU A 33 -6.72 3.34 1.85
C GLU A 33 -7.00 3.72 0.40
N ILE A 34 -8.27 3.75 -0.02
CA ILE A 34 -8.67 4.17 -1.37
C ILE A 34 -8.20 5.60 -1.64
N PHE A 35 -8.48 6.53 -0.71
CA PHE A 35 -8.03 7.91 -0.84
C PHE A 35 -6.50 8.00 -0.90
N GLY A 36 -5.81 7.22 -0.04
CA GLY A 36 -4.35 7.12 -0.07
C GLY A 36 -3.79 6.59 -1.39
N ALA A 37 -4.39 5.55 -1.94
CA ALA A 37 -3.97 4.94 -3.19
C ALA A 37 -4.18 5.89 -4.37
N ILE A 38 -5.29 6.63 -4.40
CA ILE A 38 -5.57 7.65 -5.42
C ILE A 38 -4.49 8.74 -5.39
N VAL A 39 -4.30 9.37 -4.23
CA VAL A 39 -3.31 10.44 -4.06
C VAL A 39 -1.90 9.94 -4.36
N GLY A 40 -1.56 8.76 -3.84
CA GLY A 40 -0.28 8.10 -4.08
C GLY A 40 -0.01 7.83 -5.55
N PHE A 41 -1.01 7.32 -6.29
CA PHE A 41 -0.88 7.03 -7.71
C PHE A 41 -0.50 8.27 -8.52
N TYR A 42 -1.21 9.39 -8.30
CA TYR A 42 -0.91 10.63 -9.00
C TYR A 42 0.42 11.24 -8.57
N LEU A 43 0.77 11.18 -7.28
CA LEU A 43 2.07 11.66 -6.78
C LEU A 43 3.22 10.85 -7.36
N TYR A 44 3.14 9.51 -7.35
CA TYR A 44 4.16 8.65 -7.94
C TYR A 44 4.29 8.89 -9.44
N ARG A 45 3.18 8.97 -10.16
CA ARG A 45 3.21 9.23 -11.61
C ARG A 45 3.80 10.60 -11.93
N TYR A 46 3.46 11.63 -11.15
CA TYR A 46 4.08 12.94 -11.28
C TYR A 46 5.59 12.87 -11.01
N GLY A 47 6.01 12.20 -9.93
CA GLY A 47 7.42 11.99 -9.62
C GLY A 47 8.18 11.26 -10.74
N PHE A 48 7.59 10.21 -11.31
CA PHE A 48 8.17 9.46 -12.43
C PHE A 48 8.24 10.28 -13.71
N SER A 49 7.30 11.20 -13.95
CA SER A 49 7.36 12.12 -15.10
C SER A 49 8.57 13.07 -15.06
N LYS A 50 9.15 13.30 -13.87
CA LYS A 50 10.32 14.17 -13.66
C LYS A 50 11.65 13.41 -13.66
N VAL A 51 11.64 12.09 -13.86
CA VAL A 51 12.86 11.27 -13.87
C VAL A 51 13.68 11.56 -15.12
N ASN A 52 15.01 11.52 -14.99
CA ASN A 52 15.94 11.83 -16.07
C ASN A 52 15.63 10.98 -17.33
N PRO A 53 15.53 11.59 -18.52
CA PRO A 53 15.15 10.89 -19.76
C PRO A 53 16.11 9.77 -20.17
N LYS A 54 17.34 9.72 -19.62
CA LYS A 54 18.24 8.58 -19.80
C LYS A 54 17.71 7.28 -19.17
N TRP A 55 16.92 7.37 -18.10
CA TRP A 55 16.30 6.20 -17.46
C TRP A 55 15.16 5.62 -18.29
N LEU A 56 14.40 6.47 -18.99
CA LEU A 56 13.33 6.05 -19.91
C LEU A 56 13.84 5.15 -21.04
N LYS A 57 15.12 5.25 -21.40
CA LYS A 57 15.77 4.42 -22.44
C LYS A 57 16.15 3.02 -21.95
N ARG A 58 16.09 2.74 -20.64
CA ARG A 58 16.40 1.41 -20.09
C ARG A 58 15.36 0.38 -20.56
N PRO A 59 15.77 -0.87 -20.85
CA PRO A 59 14.86 -1.90 -21.34
C PRO A 59 13.69 -2.17 -20.38
N PHE A 60 13.94 -2.12 -19.07
CA PHE A 60 12.92 -2.26 -18.03
C PHE A 60 11.81 -1.20 -18.12
N TRP A 61 12.18 0.08 -18.28
CA TRP A 61 11.22 1.18 -18.40
C TRP A 61 10.37 1.05 -19.67
N ARG A 62 11.00 0.68 -20.79
CA ARG A 62 10.27 0.41 -22.05
C ARG A 62 9.30 -0.75 -21.90
N TYR A 63 9.72 -1.85 -21.25
CA TYR A 63 8.87 -3.01 -21.01
C TYR A 63 7.61 -2.64 -20.19
N ILE A 64 7.79 -1.91 -19.09
CA ILE A 64 6.68 -1.45 -18.26
C ILE A 64 5.75 -0.51 -19.05
N GLN A 65 6.31 0.44 -19.80
CA GLN A 65 5.50 1.37 -20.59
C GLN A 65 4.77 0.71 -21.78
N SER A 66 5.32 -0.38 -22.32
CA SER A 66 4.67 -1.18 -23.37
C SER A 66 3.66 -2.21 -22.84
N SER A 67 3.46 -2.29 -21.53
CA SER A 67 2.56 -3.28 -20.94
C SER A 67 1.10 -2.97 -21.30
N SER A 68 0.36 -3.99 -21.74
CA SER A 68 -1.07 -3.87 -22.01
C SER A 68 -1.84 -3.44 -20.76
N ILE A 69 -2.76 -2.49 -20.92
CA ILE A 69 -3.64 -1.98 -19.86
C ILE A 69 -4.36 -3.14 -19.15
N SER A 70 -4.86 -4.12 -19.91
CA SER A 70 -5.56 -5.29 -19.35
C SER A 70 -4.64 -6.15 -18.48
N ARG A 71 -3.40 -6.38 -18.94
CA ARG A 71 -2.40 -7.14 -18.15
C ARG A 71 -2.08 -6.43 -16.83
N VAL A 72 -1.91 -5.11 -16.86
CA VAL A 72 -1.64 -4.31 -15.67
C VAL A 72 -2.85 -4.30 -14.72
N PHE A 73 -4.06 -4.16 -15.25
CA PHE A 73 -5.30 -4.19 -14.47
C PHE A 73 -5.42 -5.48 -13.65
N TRP A 74 -5.25 -6.64 -14.31
CA TRP A 74 -5.28 -7.93 -13.63
C TRP A 74 -4.12 -8.12 -12.66
N ALA A 75 -2.91 -7.64 -13.00
CA ALA A 75 -1.77 -7.69 -12.10
C ALA A 75 -2.02 -6.90 -10.81
N ILE A 76 -2.67 -5.73 -10.88
CA ILE A 76 -3.03 -4.93 -9.69
C ILE A 76 -4.00 -5.71 -8.79
N ILE A 77 -5.03 -6.34 -9.37
CA ILE A 77 -5.99 -7.14 -8.61
C ILE A 77 -5.25 -8.29 -7.91
N LEU A 78 -4.50 -9.09 -8.66
CA LEU A 78 -3.77 -10.24 -8.13
C LEU A 78 -2.77 -9.85 -7.04
N LEU A 79 -1.99 -8.79 -7.25
CA LEU A 79 -1.03 -8.31 -6.25
C LEU A 79 -1.71 -7.82 -4.97
N ARG A 80 -2.93 -7.27 -5.07
CA ARG A 80 -3.71 -6.84 -3.90
C ARG A 80 -4.35 -7.99 -3.14
N LEU A 81 -4.60 -9.13 -3.81
CA LEU A 81 -5.09 -10.35 -3.16
C LEU A 81 -4.01 -11.01 -2.30
N ILE A 82 -2.73 -10.85 -2.65
CA ILE A 82 -1.64 -11.44 -1.89
C ILE A 82 -1.55 -10.71 -0.55
N PRO A 83 -1.75 -11.41 0.59
CA PRO A 83 -1.61 -10.80 1.90
C PRO A 83 -0.17 -10.30 2.08
N PHE A 84 0.01 -9.24 2.87
CA PHE A 84 1.30 -8.61 3.15
C PHE A 84 1.95 -7.83 2.01
N VAL A 85 1.42 -7.84 0.78
CA VAL A 85 1.90 -6.94 -0.26
C VAL A 85 1.51 -5.50 0.12
N PRO A 86 2.49 -4.59 0.30
CA PRO A 86 2.19 -3.22 0.71
C PRO A 86 1.42 -2.49 -0.40
N SER A 87 0.32 -1.84 -0.03
CA SER A 87 -0.52 -1.07 -0.97
C SER A 87 0.27 0.01 -1.72
N GLY A 88 1.26 0.62 -1.04
CA GLY A 88 2.20 1.57 -1.63
C GLY A 88 3.05 0.99 -2.76
N LEU A 89 3.46 -0.28 -2.66
CA LEU A 89 4.27 -0.95 -3.69
C LEU A 89 3.45 -1.19 -4.96
N VAL A 90 2.22 -1.69 -4.81
CA VAL A 90 1.30 -1.88 -5.94
C VAL A 90 0.97 -0.55 -6.60
N THR A 91 0.73 0.49 -5.80
CA THR A 91 0.41 1.84 -6.29
C THR A 91 1.59 2.46 -7.05
N ALA A 92 2.82 2.33 -6.53
CA ALA A 92 4.03 2.81 -7.20
C ALA A 92 4.29 2.04 -8.51
N GLY A 93 4.15 0.72 -8.50
CA GLY A 93 4.28 -0.12 -9.69
C GLY A 93 3.24 0.23 -10.76
N ALA A 94 1.97 0.39 -10.37
CA ALA A 94 0.91 0.80 -11.27
C ALA A 94 1.16 2.19 -11.88
N ALA A 95 1.66 3.14 -11.09
CA ALA A 95 1.95 4.50 -11.55
C ALA A 95 3.03 4.56 -12.65
N LEU A 96 3.93 3.57 -12.72
CA LEU A 96 4.97 3.45 -13.75
C LEU A 96 4.46 2.94 -15.11
N THR A 97 3.30 2.30 -15.14
CA THR A 97 2.70 1.69 -16.35
C THR A 97 1.90 2.72 -17.15
N PRO A 98 1.29 2.38 -18.30
CA PRO A 98 0.37 3.29 -18.99
C PRO A 98 -1.09 3.25 -18.48
N ILE A 99 -1.41 2.49 -17.42
CA ILE A 99 -2.80 2.36 -16.94
C ILE A 99 -3.38 3.73 -16.55
N PRO A 100 -4.61 4.09 -16.98
CA PRO A 100 -5.25 5.34 -16.56
C PRO A 100 -5.69 5.27 -15.09
N GLY A 101 -5.74 6.42 -14.43
CA GLY A 101 -6.08 6.52 -12.99
C GLY A 101 -7.42 5.89 -12.64
N GLY A 102 -8.46 6.09 -13.47
CA GLY A 102 -9.78 5.48 -13.24
C GLY A 102 -9.73 3.94 -13.22
N LEU A 103 -9.03 3.32 -14.17
CA LEU A 103 -8.87 1.86 -14.19
C LEU A 103 -8.01 1.34 -13.04
N PHE A 104 -6.99 2.11 -12.63
CA PHE A 104 -6.23 1.81 -11.41
C PHE A 104 -7.15 1.79 -10.18
N ILE A 105 -8.01 2.80 -10.00
CA ILE A 105 -8.93 2.89 -8.86
C ILE A 105 -9.86 1.68 -8.84
N ILE A 106 -10.45 1.33 -9.99
CA ILE A 106 -11.34 0.18 -10.10
C ILE A 106 -10.61 -1.12 -9.75
N ALA A 107 -9.46 -1.39 -10.38
CA ALA A 107 -8.64 -2.57 -10.08
C ALA A 107 -8.21 -2.63 -8.61
N SER A 108 -7.83 -1.47 -8.07
CA SER A 108 -7.37 -1.28 -6.70
C SER A 108 -8.45 -1.61 -5.69
N THR A 109 -9.67 -1.14 -5.92
CA THR A 109 -10.82 -1.38 -5.06
C THR A 109 -11.28 -2.84 -5.16
N ILE A 110 -11.39 -3.38 -6.38
CA ILE A 110 -11.78 -4.79 -6.61
C ILE A 110 -10.80 -5.73 -5.91
N GLY A 111 -9.48 -5.53 -6.07
CA GLY A 111 -8.48 -6.38 -5.42
C GLY A 111 -8.45 -6.22 -3.90
N LYS A 112 -8.93 -5.09 -3.36
CA LYS A 112 -8.91 -4.82 -1.91
C LYS A 112 -10.08 -5.49 -1.18
N ILE A 113 -11.24 -5.65 -1.81
CA ILE A 113 -12.41 -6.26 -1.15
C ILE A 113 -12.08 -7.67 -0.62
N PRO A 114 -11.54 -8.62 -1.42
CA PRO A 114 -11.20 -9.95 -0.92
C PRO A 114 -10.04 -9.94 0.07
N ALA A 115 -9.08 -9.02 -0.10
CA ALA A 115 -7.96 -8.85 0.83
C ALA A 115 -8.43 -8.40 2.21
N VAL A 116 -9.40 -7.48 2.28
CA VAL A 116 -10.02 -7.07 3.55
C VAL A 116 -10.81 -8.20 4.18
N SER A 117 -11.55 -9.00 3.39
CA SER A 117 -12.21 -10.19 3.92
C SER A 117 -11.21 -11.19 4.55
N LEU A 118 -10.06 -11.40 3.91
CA LEU A 118 -8.97 -12.20 4.47
C LEU A 118 -8.33 -11.56 5.70
N GLU A 119 -8.06 -10.26 5.68
CA GLU A 119 -7.55 -9.53 6.86
C GLU A 119 -8.52 -9.64 8.04
N VAL A 120 -9.82 -9.46 7.81
CA VAL A 120 -10.86 -9.60 8.84
C VAL A 120 -10.93 -11.04 9.36
N ALA A 121 -10.86 -12.05 8.49
CA ALA A 121 -10.81 -13.45 8.90
C ALA A 121 -9.57 -13.79 9.73
N VAL A 122 -8.41 -13.23 9.35
CA VAL A 122 -7.15 -13.34 10.09
C VAL A 122 -7.23 -12.61 11.43
N VAL A 123 -7.81 -11.41 11.47
CA VAL A 123 -7.98 -10.64 12.71
C VAL A 123 -8.94 -11.37 13.65
N TYR A 124 -10.12 -11.79 13.20
CA TYR A 124 -11.02 -12.57 14.04
C TYR A 124 -10.43 -13.92 14.46
N GLY A 125 -9.68 -14.60 13.60
CA GLY A 125 -9.08 -15.91 13.92
C GLY A 125 -7.84 -15.83 14.82
N LEU A 126 -6.93 -14.87 14.59
CA LEU A 126 -5.62 -14.79 15.24
C LEU A 126 -5.52 -13.66 16.28
N VAL A 127 -6.23 -12.53 16.11
CA VAL A 127 -6.10 -11.36 17.01
C VAL A 127 -6.97 -11.50 18.26
N GLU A 128 -8.11 -12.19 18.22
CA GLU A 128 -8.82 -12.57 19.46
C GLU A 128 -8.02 -13.57 20.32
N SER A 129 -7.15 -14.37 19.68
CA SER A 129 -6.35 -15.39 20.38
C SER A 129 -5.04 -14.84 20.99
N ILE A 130 -4.59 -13.64 20.59
CA ILE A 130 -3.29 -13.08 21.01
C ILE A 130 -3.50 -11.88 21.95
N PRO A 131 -2.93 -11.90 23.18
CA PRO A 131 -3.09 -10.82 24.14
C PRO A 131 -2.66 -9.45 23.59
N PRO A 132 -3.39 -8.36 23.90
CA PRO A 132 -3.13 -7.01 23.38
C PRO A 132 -1.68 -6.54 23.59
N GLY A 133 -1.04 -6.94 24.70
CA GLY A 133 0.34 -6.55 25.04
C GLY A 133 1.40 -6.94 23.99
N TYR A 134 1.26 -8.10 23.36
CA TYR A 134 2.18 -8.54 22.30
C TYR A 134 1.98 -7.76 21.00
N GLN A 135 0.75 -7.33 20.73
CA GLN A 135 0.41 -6.52 19.57
C GLN A 135 1.01 -5.11 19.69
N TYR A 136 0.89 -4.49 20.87
CA TYR A 136 1.52 -3.19 21.16
C TYR A 136 3.06 -3.28 21.12
N GLY A 137 3.64 -4.38 21.60
CA GLY A 137 5.09 -4.60 21.55
C GLY A 137 5.64 -4.64 20.11
N LEU A 138 4.98 -5.37 19.22
CA LEU A 138 5.32 -5.38 17.79
C LEU A 138 5.15 -4.00 17.15
N PHE A 139 4.10 -3.27 17.53
CA PHE A 139 3.84 -1.91 17.03
C PHE A 139 4.97 -0.94 17.38
N ILE A 140 5.40 -0.96 18.65
CA ILE A 140 6.50 -0.12 19.17
C ILE A 140 7.82 -0.48 18.48
N LEU A 141 8.11 -1.77 18.30
CA LEU A 141 9.32 -2.24 17.62
C LEU A 141 9.39 -1.76 16.17
N ILE A 142 8.30 -1.92 15.41
CA ILE A 142 8.23 -1.49 14.02
C ILE A 142 8.34 0.05 13.93
N PHE A 143 7.65 0.79 14.80
CA PHE A 143 7.71 2.25 14.84
C PHE A 143 9.12 2.77 15.16
N LEU A 144 9.79 2.18 16.15
CA LEU A 144 11.18 2.51 16.49
C LEU A 144 12.14 2.20 15.34
N SER A 145 11.98 1.05 14.68
CA SER A 145 12.80 0.69 13.52
C SER A 145 12.66 1.71 12.38
N PHE A 146 11.44 2.20 12.13
CA PHE A 146 11.17 3.22 11.14
C PHE A 146 11.79 4.57 11.51
N LEU A 147 11.65 5.02 12.76
CA LEU A 147 12.27 6.25 13.27
C LEU A 147 13.80 6.22 13.14
N LEU A 148 14.43 5.07 13.44
CA LEU A 148 15.87 4.90 13.31
C LEU A 148 16.34 5.00 11.85
N ILE A 149 15.61 4.37 10.91
CA ILE A 149 15.91 4.46 9.48
C ILE A 149 15.73 5.88 8.96
N TRP A 150 14.66 6.57 9.37
CA TRP A 150 14.38 7.95 8.99
C TRP A 150 15.43 8.92 9.53
N ALA A 151 15.83 8.78 10.80
CA ALA A 151 16.88 9.58 11.42
C ALA A 151 18.23 9.38 10.72
N LYS A 152 18.57 8.15 10.34
CA LYS A 152 19.77 7.85 9.54
C LYS A 152 19.72 8.50 8.15
N ASN A 153 18.58 8.48 7.47
CA ASN A 153 18.42 9.11 6.16
C ASN A 153 18.44 10.65 6.22
N LYS A 154 17.99 11.27 7.33
CA LYS A 154 18.14 12.72 7.53
C LYS A 154 19.60 13.12 7.77
N ARG A 155 20.37 12.37 8.55
CA ARG A 155 21.79 12.64 8.79
C ARG A 155 22.66 12.52 7.53
N LYS A 156 22.26 11.68 6.57
CA LYS A 156 22.97 11.52 5.28
C LYS A 156 22.72 12.65 4.28
N LYS A 157 21.76 13.54 4.53
CA LYS A 157 21.45 14.70 3.66
C LYS A 157 22.07 16.01 4.14
N SER A 158 22.70 16.01 5.32
CA SER A 158 23.33 17.19 5.95
C SER A 158 24.85 17.06 6.09
N LEU A 159 25.47 16.11 5.39
CA LEU A 159 26.91 15.90 5.21
C LEU A 159 27.19 15.90 3.71
#